data_AF-A0A0B1U747-F1
#
_entry.id   AF-A0A0B1U747-F1
#
_cell.length_a   1.000
_cell.length_b   1.000
_cell.length_c   1.000
_cell.angle_alpha   90.00
_cell.angle_beta   90.00
_cell.angle_gamma   90.00
#
_symmetry.space_group_name_H-M   'P 1'
#
loop_
_entity.id
_entity.type
_entity.pdbx_description
1 polymer ?
#
loop_
_entity_poly.entity_id
_entity_poly.type
_entity_poly.pdbx_seq_one_letter_code
_entity_poly.pdbx_strand_id
1 'polypeptide(L)'
;MLRFLPRLPGLVWAATLFLVSVCPAQAHRVNVFAYVEGDSVVVECSYSRSQRVRFGAIEVVNAATGTPYLTGKTDETGSFRFPVPPEARAAKADLRIVLRAGEGHQNEEVLKAAEYLAAGPAASAPTPGAAAAASPPAANPDVPSVAGKPAQTPPAEARAALQPEAAVAAMDPAVLQAVVEAAVEKKIAPLRAILVSEQEKGPGLREIIGGIGWLVGLAGIAAYIGSRRRSGT
;
A
#
# COMPACT_ATOMS: atom_id res chain seq x y z
N MET A 1 10.30 13.22 -69.92
CA MET A 1 10.89 12.79 -68.64
C MET A 1 11.17 14.05 -67.83
N LEU A 2 10.87 14.21 -66.53
CA LEU A 2 10.35 13.28 -65.50
C LEU A 2 9.36 14.09 -64.61
N ARG A 3 8.24 13.50 -64.17
CA ARG A 3 7.29 14.19 -63.25
C ARG A 3 7.86 14.22 -61.83
N PHE A 4 8.13 15.40 -61.27
CA PHE A 4 8.40 15.55 -59.83
C PHE A 4 7.14 15.24 -59.01
N LEU A 5 7.26 14.31 -58.05
CA LEU A 5 6.15 13.77 -57.29
C LEU A 5 5.97 14.56 -55.96
N PRO A 6 4.77 15.03 -55.61
CA PRO A 6 4.53 15.73 -54.34
C PRO A 6 4.45 14.72 -53.18
N ARG A 7 5.61 14.31 -52.64
CA ARG A 7 5.69 13.35 -51.52
C ARG A 7 5.63 13.96 -50.11
N LEU A 8 5.74 15.28 -49.98
CA LEU A 8 5.64 15.97 -48.67
C LEU A 8 4.36 15.66 -47.86
N PRO A 9 3.12 15.65 -48.43
CA PRO A 9 1.93 15.41 -47.62
C PRO A 9 1.91 13.99 -47.02
N GLY A 10 2.36 12.98 -47.77
CA GLY A 10 2.40 11.59 -47.28
C GLY A 10 3.34 11.42 -46.08
N LEU A 11 4.49 12.10 -46.06
CA LEU A 11 5.42 12.05 -44.93
C LEU A 11 4.86 12.75 -43.69
N VAL A 12 4.18 13.89 -43.86
CA VAL A 12 3.52 14.60 -42.75
C VAL A 12 2.38 13.77 -42.18
N TRP A 13 1.52 13.21 -43.02
CA TRP A 13 0.43 12.33 -42.57
C TRP A 13 0.96 11.06 -41.87
N ALA A 14 2.01 10.43 -42.40
CA ALA A 14 2.64 9.27 -41.75
C ALA A 14 3.27 9.64 -40.39
N ALA A 15 3.96 10.77 -40.30
CA ALA A 15 4.52 11.26 -39.03
C ALA A 15 3.42 11.59 -38.01
N THR A 16 2.32 12.23 -38.43
CA THR A 16 1.17 12.50 -37.56
C THR A 16 0.51 11.21 -37.08
N LEU A 17 0.31 10.22 -37.97
CA LEU A 17 -0.27 8.92 -37.60
C LEU A 17 0.62 8.16 -36.61
N PHE A 18 1.95 8.20 -36.81
CA PHE A 18 2.92 7.58 -35.93
C PHE A 18 2.96 8.26 -34.54
N LEU A 19 2.86 9.59 -34.49
CA LEU A 19 2.83 10.36 -33.23
C LEU A 19 1.54 10.11 -32.42
N VAL A 20 0.39 9.93 -33.10
CA VAL A 20 -0.89 9.59 -32.46
C VAL A 20 -0.96 8.13 -32.02
N SER A 21 -0.15 7.24 -32.62
CA SER A 21 -0.10 5.82 -32.25
C SER A 21 0.63 5.53 -30.93
N VAL A 22 1.29 6.53 -30.32
CA VAL A 22 1.92 6.41 -28.99
C VAL A 22 0.87 6.59 -27.89
N CYS A 23 -0.13 5.71 -27.88
CA CYS A 23 -1.11 5.67 -26.79
C CYS A 23 -0.46 4.97 -25.58
N PRO A 24 -0.23 5.65 -24.44
CA PRO A 24 0.26 4.98 -23.24
C PRO A 24 -0.72 3.88 -22.83
N ALA A 25 -0.23 2.65 -22.74
CA ALA A 25 -1.04 1.51 -22.33
C ALA A 25 -1.60 1.76 -20.92
N GLN A 26 -2.93 1.90 -20.82
CA GLN A 26 -3.66 2.00 -19.56
C GLN A 26 -3.68 0.64 -18.84
N ALA A 27 -2.49 0.22 -18.36
CA ALA A 27 -2.38 -0.87 -17.40
C ALA A 27 -3.13 -0.47 -16.13
N HIS A 28 -4.06 -1.31 -15.68
CA HIS A 28 -4.83 -1.02 -14.48
C HIS A 28 -3.88 -1.07 -13.27
N ARG A 29 -3.74 0.04 -12.52
CA ARG A 29 -2.82 0.11 -11.38
C ARG A 29 -3.19 -0.94 -10.33
N VAL A 30 -2.23 -1.80 -10.00
CA VAL A 30 -2.23 -2.67 -8.83
C VAL A 30 -1.32 -2.05 -7.78
N ASN A 31 -1.70 -2.14 -6.51
CA ASN A 31 -0.99 -1.60 -5.37
C ASN A 31 -0.39 -2.74 -4.57
N VAL A 32 0.86 -2.56 -4.13
CA VAL A 32 1.57 -3.40 -3.17
C VAL A 32 1.87 -2.50 -1.99
N PHE A 33 1.58 -2.97 -0.78
CA PHE A 33 1.95 -2.28 0.46
C PHE A 33 2.66 -3.28 1.36
N ALA A 34 3.88 -2.97 1.79
CA ALA A 34 4.69 -3.85 2.62
C ALA A 34 5.03 -3.16 3.94
N TYR A 35 4.86 -3.87 5.06
CA TYR A 35 5.15 -3.37 6.39
C TYR A 35 5.67 -4.49 7.30
N VAL A 36 6.21 -4.13 8.45
CA VAL A 36 6.82 -5.07 9.39
C VAL A 36 5.90 -5.26 10.61
N GLU A 37 5.61 -6.52 10.93
CA GLU A 37 4.80 -6.93 12.07
C GLU A 37 5.60 -7.96 12.90
N GLY A 38 6.27 -7.47 13.95
CA GLY A 38 7.24 -8.25 14.72
C GLY A 38 8.40 -8.71 13.82
N ASP A 39 8.74 -9.99 13.85
CA ASP A 39 9.81 -10.55 13.00
C ASP A 39 9.36 -10.89 11.56
N SER A 40 8.11 -10.58 11.19
CA SER A 40 7.54 -10.84 9.86
C SER A 40 7.39 -9.58 9.02
N VAL A 41 7.56 -9.71 7.72
CA VAL A 41 7.03 -8.76 6.74
C VAL A 41 5.63 -9.23 6.34
N VAL A 42 4.68 -8.30 6.32
CA VAL A 42 3.33 -8.47 5.78
C VAL A 42 3.22 -7.63 4.52
N VAL A 43 2.70 -8.23 3.45
CA VAL A 43 2.47 -7.60 2.15
C VAL A 43 0.99 -7.68 1.83
N GLU A 44 0.35 -6.53 1.63
CA GLU A 44 -1.03 -6.44 1.17
C GLU A 44 -1.08 -6.01 -0.31
N CYS A 45 -1.92 -6.68 -1.09
CA CYS A 45 -2.05 -6.46 -2.53
C CYS A 45 -3.50 -6.20 -2.94
N SER A 46 -3.72 -5.09 -3.65
CA SER A 46 -5.06 -4.67 -4.11
C SER A 46 -5.03 -4.03 -5.50
N TYR A 47 -6.08 -4.24 -6.28
CA TYR A 47 -6.35 -3.45 -7.47
C TYR A 47 -6.89 -2.07 -7.08
N SER A 48 -6.70 -1.07 -7.95
CA SER A 48 -7.17 0.31 -7.73
C SER A 48 -8.67 0.49 -7.43
N ARG A 49 -9.51 -0.53 -7.68
CA ARG A 49 -10.94 -0.56 -7.33
C ARG A 49 -11.24 -1.29 -6.01
N SER A 50 -10.28 -1.31 -5.08
CA SER A 50 -10.36 -1.96 -3.75
C SER A 50 -10.52 -3.48 -3.75
N GLN A 51 -10.54 -4.15 -4.91
CA GLN A 51 -10.54 -5.61 -5.00
C GLN A 51 -9.17 -6.17 -4.59
N ARG A 52 -9.15 -7.19 -3.75
CA ARG A 52 -7.90 -7.85 -3.30
C ARG A 52 -7.31 -8.73 -4.40
N VAL A 53 -5.98 -8.74 -4.52
CA VAL A 53 -5.25 -9.57 -5.48
C VAL A 53 -5.08 -10.96 -4.87
N ARG A 54 -5.94 -11.91 -5.24
CA ARG A 54 -5.88 -13.30 -4.73
C ARG A 54 -4.94 -14.14 -5.57
N PHE A 55 -4.11 -14.97 -4.92
CA PHE A 55 -3.19 -15.92 -5.58
C PHE A 55 -2.19 -15.29 -6.57
N GLY A 56 -1.96 -13.98 -6.46
CA GLY A 56 -0.96 -13.25 -7.25
C GLY A 56 0.45 -13.64 -6.82
N ALA A 57 1.36 -13.78 -7.78
CA ALA A 57 2.73 -14.23 -7.49
C ALA A 57 3.54 -13.10 -6.85
N ILE A 58 4.20 -13.40 -5.73
CA ILE A 58 5.12 -12.51 -5.03
C ILE A 58 6.55 -13.03 -5.23
N GLU A 59 7.47 -12.13 -5.52
CA GLU A 59 8.90 -12.36 -5.64
C GLU A 59 9.62 -11.33 -4.75
N VAL A 60 10.37 -11.80 -3.75
CA VAL A 60 11.10 -10.92 -2.80
C VAL A 60 12.58 -11.02 -3.11
N VAL A 61 13.17 -9.91 -3.53
CA VAL A 61 14.56 -9.83 -3.99
C VAL A 61 15.34 -8.77 -3.21
N ASN A 62 16.66 -8.88 -3.23
CA ASN A 62 17.56 -7.82 -2.82
C ASN A 62 17.39 -6.62 -3.76
N ALA A 63 17.03 -5.45 -3.24
CA ALA A 63 16.73 -4.27 -4.06
C ALA A 63 17.96 -3.74 -4.84
N ALA A 64 19.17 -3.99 -4.35
CA ALA A 64 20.42 -3.53 -4.96
C ALA A 64 20.99 -4.54 -5.99
N THR A 65 20.93 -5.84 -5.70
CA THR A 65 21.54 -6.89 -6.57
C THR A 65 20.54 -7.64 -7.45
N GLY A 66 19.23 -7.54 -7.16
CA GLY A 66 18.19 -8.34 -7.82
C GLY A 66 18.21 -9.82 -7.44
N THR A 67 19.05 -10.25 -6.49
CA THR A 67 19.12 -11.65 -6.05
C THR A 67 17.83 -12.05 -5.33
N PRO A 68 17.14 -13.12 -5.72
CA PRO A 68 15.91 -13.55 -5.07
C PRO A 68 16.18 -14.19 -3.71
N TYR A 69 15.42 -13.79 -2.69
CA TYR A 69 15.41 -14.43 -1.37
C TYR A 69 14.32 -15.50 -1.28
N LEU A 70 13.10 -15.18 -1.73
CA LEU A 70 11.96 -16.11 -1.73
C LEU A 70 10.90 -15.73 -2.76
N THR A 71 10.04 -16.69 -3.07
CA THR A 71 8.82 -16.51 -3.87
C THR A 71 7.62 -17.04 -3.12
N GLY A 72 6.43 -16.52 -3.44
CA GLY A 72 5.19 -16.91 -2.79
C GLY A 72 3.97 -16.52 -3.61
N LYS A 73 2.79 -16.62 -2.99
CA LYS A 73 1.54 -16.12 -3.54
C LYS A 73 0.71 -15.47 -2.44
N THR A 74 -0.09 -14.47 -2.81
CA THR A 74 -1.08 -13.88 -1.92
C THR A 74 -2.25 -14.84 -1.64
N ASP A 75 -2.85 -14.72 -0.47
CA ASP A 75 -3.99 -15.50 -0.01
C ASP A 75 -5.35 -14.95 -0.52
N GLU A 76 -6.46 -15.47 0.02
CA GLU A 76 -7.82 -15.03 -0.32
C GLU A 76 -8.15 -13.59 0.12
N THR A 77 -7.42 -13.05 1.09
CA THR A 77 -7.49 -11.64 1.53
C THR A 77 -6.60 -10.74 0.70
N GLY A 78 -5.77 -11.30 -0.19
CA GLY A 78 -4.75 -10.60 -0.94
C GLY A 78 -3.51 -10.26 -0.14
N SER A 79 -3.25 -11.00 0.93
CA SER A 79 -2.11 -10.80 1.83
C SER A 79 -1.05 -11.88 1.61
N PHE A 80 0.22 -11.56 1.88
CA PHE A 80 1.31 -12.54 1.94
C PHE A 80 2.24 -12.18 3.11
N ARG A 81 2.55 -13.14 3.98
CA ARG A 81 3.39 -12.95 5.17
C ARG A 81 4.59 -13.88 5.13
N PHE A 82 5.77 -13.34 5.43
CA PHE A 82 7.02 -14.10 5.50
C PHE A 82 7.93 -13.57 6.61
N PRO A 83 8.75 -14.42 7.27
CA PRO A 83 9.79 -13.95 8.18
C PRO A 83 10.87 -13.19 7.41
N VAL A 84 11.48 -12.16 8.02
CA VAL A 84 12.58 -11.41 7.39
C VAL A 84 13.72 -12.38 7.00
N PRO A 85 14.15 -12.44 5.71
CA PRO A 85 15.20 -13.36 5.29
C PRO A 85 16.51 -13.14 6.08
N PRO A 86 17.12 -14.19 6.66
CA PRO A 86 18.35 -14.05 7.45
C PRO A 86 19.49 -13.40 6.68
N GLU A 87 19.61 -13.70 5.39
CA GLU A 87 20.60 -13.12 4.47
C GLU A 87 20.40 -11.61 4.29
N ALA A 88 19.16 -11.16 4.09
CA ALA A 88 18.82 -9.73 3.99
C ALA A 88 19.10 -8.98 5.30
N ARG A 89 18.85 -9.62 6.45
CA ARG A 89 19.15 -9.08 7.78
C ARG A 89 20.65 -8.99 8.05
N ALA A 90 21.43 -10.00 7.67
CA ALA A 90 22.89 -10.00 7.78
C ALA A 90 23.55 -8.94 6.86
N ALA A 91 23.07 -8.83 5.62
CA ALA A 91 23.55 -7.86 4.64
C ALA A 91 23.01 -6.42 4.88
N LYS A 92 22.01 -6.25 5.76
CA LYS A 92 21.25 -5.00 5.94
C LYS A 92 20.71 -4.45 4.61
N ALA A 93 20.21 -5.34 3.75
CA ALA A 93 19.86 -5.03 2.37
C ALA A 93 18.35 -4.80 2.20
N ASP A 94 17.98 -3.68 1.58
CA ASP A 94 16.59 -3.35 1.27
C ASP A 94 15.91 -4.49 0.47
N LEU A 95 14.65 -4.77 0.83
CA LEU A 95 13.83 -5.80 0.18
C LEU A 95 12.98 -5.13 -0.90
N ARG A 96 13.13 -5.54 -2.16
CA ARG A 96 12.17 -5.24 -3.23
C ARG A 96 11.16 -6.38 -3.29
N ILE A 97 9.89 -6.07 -3.04
CA ILE A 97 8.76 -6.99 -3.15
C ILE A 97 8.08 -6.73 -4.50
N VAL A 98 8.14 -7.69 -5.42
CA VAL A 98 7.51 -7.61 -6.75
C VAL A 98 6.25 -8.45 -6.77
N LEU A 99 5.10 -7.83 -7.07
CA LEU A 99 3.84 -8.52 -7.30
C LEU A 99 3.60 -8.68 -8.80
N ARG A 100 3.26 -9.91 -9.23
CA ARG A 100 2.73 -10.22 -10.56
C ARG A 100 1.33 -10.80 -10.40
N ALA A 101 0.32 -9.96 -10.61
CA ALA A 101 -1.09 -10.29 -10.39
C ALA A 101 -1.77 -11.00 -11.58
N GLY A 102 -1.05 -11.19 -12.68
CA GLY A 102 -1.55 -11.82 -13.93
C GLY A 102 -1.90 -10.78 -15.00
N GLU A 103 -2.06 -11.21 -16.25
CA GLU A 103 -2.50 -10.35 -17.38
C GLU A 103 -1.69 -9.05 -17.58
N GLY A 104 -0.41 -9.03 -17.19
CA GLY A 104 0.44 -7.82 -17.25
C GLY A 104 0.28 -6.85 -16.07
N HIS A 105 -0.59 -7.14 -15.10
CA HIS A 105 -0.69 -6.39 -13.85
C HIS A 105 0.52 -6.71 -12.95
N GLN A 106 1.43 -5.74 -12.84
CA GLN A 106 2.60 -5.81 -11.97
C GLN A 106 2.81 -4.48 -11.25
N ASN A 107 3.30 -4.54 -10.02
CA ASN A 107 3.85 -3.40 -9.30
C ASN A 107 4.89 -3.91 -8.28
N GLU A 108 5.74 -3.02 -7.76
CA GLU A 108 6.75 -3.33 -6.75
C GLU A 108 6.74 -2.32 -5.62
N GLU A 109 7.20 -2.75 -4.44
CA GLU A 109 7.42 -1.91 -3.26
C GLU A 109 8.79 -2.20 -2.66
N VAL A 110 9.48 -1.19 -2.13
CA VAL A 110 10.81 -1.33 -1.52
C VAL A 110 10.74 -1.08 -0.01
N LEU A 111 10.79 -2.17 0.76
CA LEU A 111 10.86 -2.13 2.22
C LEU A 111 12.31 -1.96 2.67
N LYS A 112 12.61 -0.85 3.35
CA LYS A 112 13.98 -0.49 3.73
C LYS A 112 14.50 -1.33 4.88
N ALA A 113 15.80 -1.60 4.87
CA ALA A 113 16.50 -2.31 5.93
C ALA A 113 16.32 -1.66 7.30
N ALA A 114 16.30 -0.32 7.36
CA ALA A 114 16.08 0.41 8.60
C ALA A 114 14.74 0.04 9.30
N GLU A 115 13.70 -0.31 8.54
CA GLU A 115 12.36 -0.57 9.08
C GLU A 115 12.30 -1.96 9.73
N TYR A 116 12.73 -3.01 9.03
CA TYR A 116 12.71 -4.38 9.57
C TYR A 116 13.87 -4.69 10.52
N LEU A 117 14.91 -3.85 10.58
CA LEU A 117 15.97 -3.93 11.59
C LEU A 117 15.58 -3.18 12.88
N ALA A 118 14.76 -2.12 12.80
CA ALA A 118 14.26 -1.41 13.98
C ALA A 118 13.14 -2.19 14.70
N ALA A 119 12.27 -2.88 13.95
CA ALA A 119 11.22 -3.76 14.48
C ALA A 119 11.77 -5.13 14.94
N GLY A 120 12.87 -5.13 15.70
CA GLY A 120 13.57 -6.33 16.17
C GLY A 120 12.64 -7.35 16.87
N PRO A 121 13.02 -8.65 16.89
CA PRO A 121 12.10 -9.78 17.07
C PRO A 121 11.24 -9.68 18.33
N ALA A 122 10.03 -9.16 18.17
CA ALA A 122 8.99 -9.19 19.17
C ALA A 122 8.47 -10.62 19.28
N ALA A 123 8.47 -11.17 20.50
CA ALA A 123 8.01 -12.52 20.77
C ALA A 123 6.59 -12.74 20.26
N SER A 124 6.35 -13.89 19.63
CA SER A 124 5.08 -14.25 18.98
C SER A 124 3.90 -14.19 19.94
N ALA A 125 3.11 -13.11 19.87
CA ALA A 125 1.74 -13.12 20.39
C ALA A 125 0.87 -13.94 19.41
N PRO A 126 0.18 -15.00 19.86
CA PRO A 126 -0.67 -15.77 18.97
C PRO A 126 -1.88 -14.94 18.54
N THR A 127 -2.15 -14.91 17.23
CA THR A 127 -3.37 -14.33 16.67
C THR A 127 -4.60 -15.00 17.30
N PRO A 128 -5.56 -14.26 17.86
CA PRO A 128 -6.87 -14.81 18.18
C PRO A 128 -7.57 -15.20 16.87
N GLY A 129 -7.54 -16.49 16.55
CA GLY A 129 -8.18 -17.04 15.36
C GLY A 129 -9.67 -16.76 15.34
N ALA A 130 -10.21 -16.41 14.16
CA ALA A 130 -11.62 -16.14 13.98
C ALA A 130 -12.48 -17.35 14.37
N ALA A 131 -13.24 -17.23 15.46
CA ALA A 131 -14.27 -18.18 15.81
C ALA A 131 -15.49 -17.96 14.88
N ALA A 132 -15.67 -18.86 13.91
CA ALA A 132 -16.87 -18.89 13.08
C ALA A 132 -18.11 -19.22 13.92
N ALA A 133 -19.19 -18.46 13.73
CA ALA A 133 -20.45 -18.70 14.41
C ALA A 133 -21.34 -19.68 13.62
N ALA A 134 -21.70 -20.81 14.24
CA ALA A 134 -22.89 -21.59 13.92
C ALA A 134 -23.26 -22.49 15.12
N SER A 135 -24.51 -22.40 15.58
CA SER A 135 -25.12 -23.19 16.66
C SER A 135 -26.47 -23.76 16.17
N PRO A 136 -27.23 -24.52 16.99
CA PRO A 136 -27.03 -25.92 17.44
C PRO A 136 -28.18 -26.82 16.88
N PRO A 137 -28.41 -28.09 17.34
CA PRO A 137 -29.20 -28.29 18.57
C PRO A 137 -29.02 -29.61 19.38
N ALA A 138 -29.48 -29.54 20.64
CA ALA A 138 -30.21 -30.56 21.43
C ALA A 138 -29.52 -31.73 22.20
N ALA A 139 -29.87 -31.75 23.49
CA ALA A 139 -30.28 -32.90 24.34
C ALA A 139 -29.25 -33.76 25.11
N ASN A 140 -29.09 -33.43 26.41
CA ASN A 140 -29.03 -34.43 27.48
C ASN A 140 -30.46 -34.91 27.83
N PRO A 141 -30.63 -36.01 28.60
CA PRO A 141 -30.84 -35.78 30.04
C PRO A 141 -30.20 -36.83 30.99
N ASP A 142 -30.43 -36.58 32.28
CA ASP A 142 -30.42 -37.50 33.44
C ASP A 142 -29.10 -37.87 34.17
N VAL A 143 -28.96 -37.18 35.30
CA VAL A 143 -28.25 -37.60 36.53
C VAL A 143 -29.14 -38.53 37.38
N PRO A 144 -28.62 -39.17 38.44
CA PRO A 144 -28.88 -38.58 39.76
C PRO A 144 -27.65 -38.51 40.69
N SER A 145 -27.67 -37.46 41.53
CA SER A 145 -26.78 -37.25 42.67
C SER A 145 -27.29 -37.95 43.93
N VAL A 146 -26.39 -38.35 44.84
CA VAL A 146 -26.74 -38.78 46.20
C VAL A 146 -25.89 -38.03 47.23
N ALA A 147 -26.51 -37.69 48.37
CA ALA A 147 -26.04 -36.63 49.27
C ALA A 147 -25.00 -37.05 50.32
N GLY A 148 -24.29 -36.07 50.89
CA GLY A 148 -23.39 -36.22 52.04
C GLY A 148 -22.89 -34.90 52.63
N LYS A 149 -23.58 -34.39 53.66
CA LYS A 149 -23.21 -33.29 54.60
C LYS A 149 -23.72 -33.75 56.00
N PRO A 150 -23.31 -33.20 57.18
CA PRO A 150 -22.44 -32.04 57.46
C PRO A 150 -21.30 -32.36 58.50
N ALA A 151 -20.45 -31.46 59.02
CA ALA A 151 -20.71 -30.13 59.61
C ALA A 151 -19.45 -29.37 60.11
N GLN A 152 -19.71 -28.12 60.56
CA GLN A 152 -18.95 -27.26 61.51
C GLN A 152 -17.87 -26.27 60.98
N THR A 153 -17.79 -25.14 61.72
CA THR A 153 -17.22 -23.83 61.34
C THR A 153 -16.72 -23.09 62.63
N PRO A 154 -16.28 -21.81 62.60
CA PRO A 154 -14.93 -21.30 62.93
C PRO A 154 -14.75 -20.81 64.40
N PRO A 155 -13.59 -20.25 64.81
CA PRO A 155 -13.31 -18.78 64.75
C PRO A 155 -11.81 -18.42 64.48
N ALA A 156 -11.29 -17.17 64.44
CA ALA A 156 -11.78 -15.85 63.96
C ALA A 156 -10.62 -14.78 63.95
N GLU A 157 -10.91 -13.57 63.44
CA GLU A 157 -10.33 -12.23 63.77
C GLU A 157 -8.85 -11.81 63.54
N ALA A 158 -8.72 -10.86 62.58
CA ALA A 158 -8.19 -9.48 62.72
C ALA A 158 -6.70 -9.17 63.01
N ARG A 159 -6.08 -8.40 62.09
CA ARG A 159 -5.81 -6.95 62.32
C ARG A 159 -5.44 -6.17 61.05
N ALA A 160 -5.63 -4.86 61.10
CA ALA A 160 -5.46 -3.91 60.00
C ALA A 160 -4.13 -3.12 60.09
N ALA A 161 -3.70 -2.53 58.96
CA ALA A 161 -3.09 -1.20 58.90
C ALA A 161 -3.10 -0.65 57.45
N LEU A 162 -3.42 0.64 57.28
CA LEU A 162 -3.25 1.41 56.04
C LEU A 162 -1.97 2.27 56.09
N GLN A 163 -1.60 2.82 54.93
CA GLN A 163 -0.94 4.13 54.64
C GLN A 163 0.37 4.01 53.81
N PRO A 164 0.73 5.02 52.99
CA PRO A 164 -0.05 5.46 51.82
C PRO A 164 0.82 5.69 50.56
N GLU A 165 0.40 5.16 49.40
CA GLU A 165 1.08 5.42 48.13
C GLU A 165 0.57 6.74 47.52
N ALA A 166 1.26 7.85 47.81
CA ALA A 166 0.86 9.21 47.41
C ALA A 166 2.01 9.99 46.75
N ALA A 167 2.60 9.43 45.68
CA ALA A 167 3.67 10.09 44.91
C ALA A 167 3.68 9.73 43.41
N VAL A 168 2.51 9.58 42.79
CA VAL A 168 2.37 9.71 41.33
C VAL A 168 1.31 10.75 41.06
N ALA A 169 1.75 11.97 40.74
CA ALA A 169 0.83 13.06 40.41
C ALA A 169 -0.03 12.64 39.22
N ALA A 170 -1.35 12.80 39.34
CA ALA A 170 -2.27 12.57 38.24
C ALA A 170 -1.84 13.46 37.06
N MET A 171 -1.38 12.83 35.97
CA MET A 171 -1.02 13.56 34.77
C MET A 171 -2.28 14.25 34.24
N ASP A 172 -2.25 15.57 34.17
CA ASP A 172 -3.35 16.37 33.66
C ASP A 172 -3.72 15.89 32.24
N PRO A 173 -4.98 15.47 32.00
CA PRO A 173 -5.39 15.00 30.68
C PRO A 173 -5.18 16.05 29.58
N ALA A 174 -5.21 17.34 29.89
CA ALA A 174 -4.91 18.40 28.92
C ALA A 174 -3.42 18.39 28.51
N VAL A 175 -2.51 18.14 29.45
CA VAL A 175 -1.07 18.00 29.18
C VAL A 175 -0.80 16.72 28.39
N LEU A 176 -1.46 15.62 28.73
CA LEU A 176 -1.35 14.36 27.98
C LEU A 176 -1.85 14.53 26.53
N GLN A 177 -3.00 15.19 26.34
CA GLN A 177 -3.54 15.49 25.01
C GLN A 177 -2.58 16.34 24.18
N ALA A 178 -2.02 17.42 24.77
CA ALA A 178 -1.06 18.28 24.07
C ALA A 178 0.23 17.54 23.66
N VAL A 179 0.75 16.65 24.51
CA VAL A 179 1.93 15.81 24.19
C VAL A 179 1.62 14.80 23.09
N VAL A 180 0.44 14.16 23.13
CA VAL A 180 0.00 13.23 22.09
C VAL A 180 -0.20 13.96 20.76
N GLU A 181 -0.87 15.11 20.75
CA GLU A 181 -1.11 15.89 19.53
C GLU A 181 0.21 16.40 18.92
N ALA A 182 1.15 16.87 19.74
CA ALA A 182 2.49 17.24 19.26
C ALA A 182 3.29 16.04 18.70
N ALA A 183 3.18 14.85 19.32
CA ALA A 183 3.83 13.64 18.84
C ALA A 183 3.20 13.12 17.53
N VAL A 184 1.87 13.21 17.41
CA VAL A 184 1.09 12.81 16.24
C VAL A 184 1.34 13.76 15.07
N GLU A 185 1.26 15.08 15.28
CA GLU A 185 1.53 16.09 14.24
C GLU A 185 2.97 15.96 13.70
N LYS A 186 3.96 15.71 14.57
CA LYS A 186 5.35 15.42 14.19
C LYS A 186 5.52 14.16 13.33
N LYS A 187 4.56 13.23 13.36
CA LYS A 187 4.52 12.02 12.50
C LYS A 187 3.64 12.19 11.26
N ILE A 188 2.58 13.01 11.33
CA ILE A 188 1.66 13.26 10.21
C ILE A 188 2.21 14.30 9.24
N ALA A 189 2.97 15.31 9.69
CA ALA A 189 3.56 16.33 8.83
C ALA A 189 4.34 15.77 7.61
N PRO A 190 5.26 14.78 7.74
CA PRO A 190 5.92 14.18 6.57
C PRO A 190 4.95 13.39 5.67
N LEU A 191 3.91 12.75 6.22
CA LEU A 191 2.90 12.05 5.43
C LEU A 191 2.04 13.02 4.60
N ARG A 192 1.65 14.18 5.15
CA ARG A 192 0.96 15.24 4.40
C ARG A 192 1.82 15.75 3.25
N ALA A 193 3.13 15.94 3.46
CA ALA A 193 4.05 16.35 2.40
C ALA A 193 4.14 15.31 1.27
N ILE A 194 4.21 14.02 1.61
CA ILE A 194 4.22 12.93 0.62
C ILE A 194 2.90 12.89 -0.17
N LEU A 195 1.75 13.03 0.49
CA LEU A 195 0.44 13.04 -0.17
C LEU A 195 0.27 14.24 -1.12
N VAL A 196 0.79 15.42 -0.76
CA VAL A 196 0.83 16.58 -1.67
C VAL A 196 1.73 16.31 -2.88
N SER A 197 2.88 15.63 -2.69
CA SER A 197 3.76 15.25 -3.80
C SER A 197 3.16 14.17 -4.73
N GLU A 198 2.37 13.23 -4.21
CA GLU A 198 1.60 12.27 -5.03
C GLU A 198 0.38 12.90 -5.73
N GLN A 199 -0.02 14.11 -5.33
CA GLN A 199 -1.11 14.85 -5.97
C GLN A 199 -0.65 15.53 -7.28
N GLU A 200 0.66 15.69 -7.50
CA GLU A 200 1.26 16.06 -8.80
C GLU A 200 1.27 14.90 -9.80
N LYS A 201 0.16 14.19 -9.91
CA LYS A 201 -0.10 13.32 -11.08
C LYS A 201 -0.16 14.22 -12.31
N GLY A 202 0.63 13.85 -13.32
CA GLY A 202 0.99 14.69 -14.46
C GLY A 202 -0.16 15.20 -15.33
N PRO A 203 0.15 15.92 -16.43
CA PRO A 203 -0.80 16.73 -17.18
C PRO A 203 -2.12 16.01 -17.47
N GLY A 204 -3.22 16.63 -17.04
CA GLY A 204 -4.55 16.11 -17.29
C GLY A 204 -4.85 16.03 -18.79
N LEU A 205 -5.80 15.16 -19.15
CA LEU A 205 -6.22 15.01 -20.55
C LEU A 205 -6.68 16.34 -21.17
N ARG A 206 -7.21 17.27 -20.36
CA ARG A 206 -7.62 18.61 -20.79
C ARG A 206 -6.41 19.50 -21.12
N GLU A 207 -5.36 19.46 -20.32
CA GLU A 207 -4.12 20.20 -20.56
C GLU A 207 -3.39 19.67 -21.80
N ILE A 208 -3.38 18.35 -22.00
CA ILE A 208 -2.81 17.71 -23.20
C ILE A 208 -3.60 18.11 -24.46
N ILE A 209 -4.93 17.93 -24.46
CA ILE A 209 -5.77 18.30 -25.61
C ILE A 209 -5.75 19.81 -25.85
N GLY A 210 -5.74 20.63 -24.80
CA GLY A 210 -5.63 22.08 -24.88
C GLY A 210 -4.30 22.54 -25.49
N GLY A 211 -3.18 21.95 -25.06
CA GLY A 211 -1.86 22.22 -25.63
C GLY A 211 -1.77 21.84 -27.12
N ILE A 212 -2.29 20.67 -27.49
CA ILE A 212 -2.38 20.24 -28.90
C ILE A 212 -3.25 21.20 -29.72
N GLY A 213 -4.41 21.59 -29.18
CA GLY A 213 -5.33 22.55 -29.83
C GLY A 213 -4.69 23.93 -30.06
N TRP A 214 -3.90 24.43 -29.11
CA TRP A 214 -3.18 25.69 -29.24
C TRP A 214 -2.12 25.66 -30.35
N LEU A 215 -1.33 24.58 -30.42
CA LEU A 215 -0.32 24.36 -31.47
C LEU A 215 -0.95 24.29 -32.86
N VAL A 216 -2.04 23.52 -33.01
CA VAL A 216 -2.78 23.41 -34.28
C VAL A 216 -3.44 24.74 -34.67
N GLY A 217 -4.00 25.47 -33.69
CA GLY A 217 -4.60 26.78 -33.91
C GLY A 217 -3.61 27.82 -34.45
N LEU A 218 -2.42 27.93 -33.84
CA LEU A 218 -1.37 28.83 -34.31
C LEU A 218 -0.84 28.45 -35.70
N ALA A 219 -0.63 27.14 -35.96
CA ALA A 219 -0.22 26.67 -37.28
C ALA A 219 -1.25 27.02 -38.36
N GLY A 220 -2.55 26.88 -38.05
CA GLY A 220 -3.65 27.28 -38.93
C GLY A 220 -3.67 28.78 -39.24
N ILE A 221 -3.49 29.63 -38.22
CA ILE A 221 -3.43 31.10 -38.39
C ILE A 221 -2.22 31.50 -39.25
N ALA A 222 -1.04 30.93 -38.99
CA ALA A 222 0.17 31.18 -39.77
C ALA A 222 -0.01 30.75 -41.25
N ALA A 223 -0.60 29.57 -41.49
CA ALA A 223 -0.90 29.09 -42.83
C ALA A 223 -1.91 29.97 -43.57
N TYR A 224 -2.93 30.51 -42.88
CA TYR A 224 -3.94 31.41 -43.43
C TYR A 224 -3.37 32.78 -43.81
N ILE A 225 -2.50 33.36 -42.98
CA ILE A 225 -1.80 34.61 -43.32
C ILE A 225 -0.82 34.36 -44.48
N GLY A 226 -0.13 33.21 -44.47
CA GLY A 226 0.79 32.78 -45.53
C GLY A 226 0.12 32.37 -46.85
N SER A 227 -1.18 32.07 -46.88
CA SER A 227 -1.94 31.86 -48.12
C SER A 227 -2.36 33.21 -48.73
N ARG A 228 -2.91 34.13 -47.92
CA ARG A 228 -3.26 35.49 -48.38
C ARG A 228 -2.07 36.25 -48.97
N ARG A 229 -0.85 36.05 -48.45
CA ARG A 229 0.38 36.66 -49.00
C ARG A 229 0.85 36.06 -50.34
N ARG A 230 0.38 34.87 -50.73
CA ARG A 230 0.73 34.22 -52.00
C ARG A 230 -0.31 34.43 -53.11
N SER A 231 -1.52 34.84 -52.77
CA SER A 231 -2.58 35.21 -53.73
C SER A 231 -2.53 36.68 -54.18
N GLY A 232 -1.43 37.39 -53.87
CA GLY A 232 -1.25 38.83 -54.13
C GLY A 232 -0.13 39.18 -55.12
N THR A 233 0.35 38.20 -55.88
CA THR A 233 1.35 38.29 -56.97
C THR A 233 0.96 37.31 -58.07
#